data_AF-A0A2M7FAE4-F1
#
_entry.id   AF-A0A2M7FAE4-F1
#
_cell.length_a   1.000
_cell.length_b   1.000
_cell.length_c   1.000
_cell.angle_alpha   90.00
_cell.angle_beta   90.00
_cell.angle_gamma   90.00
#
_symmetry.space_group_name_H-M   'P 1'
#
loop_
_entity.id
_entity.type
_entity.pdbx_description
1 polymer ?
#
loop_
_entity_poly.entity_id
_entity_poly.type
_entity_poly.pdbx_seq_one_letter_code
_entity_poly.pdbx_strand_id
1 'polypeptide(L)'
;MMTEIREKIEVAAVFGKTEKIRPVWFVWNREKVRVREITYQWTEKQGAEIHHHFSVTDGASLYEISYASGSLRWELVAVETQG
;
A
#
# COMPACT_ATOMS: atom_id res chain seq x y z
N MET A 1 -4.01 2.20 17.20
CA MET A 1 -3.05 3.30 16.91
C MET A 1 -2.37 2.96 15.59
N MET A 2 -2.03 3.94 14.73
CA MET A 2 -1.20 3.63 13.56
C MET A 2 0.27 3.66 13.97
N THR A 3 1.02 2.63 13.60
CA THR A 3 2.46 2.53 13.81
C THR A 3 3.16 2.64 12.47
N GLU A 4 4.06 3.61 12.34
CA GLU A 4 4.84 3.84 11.13
C GLU A 4 5.95 2.78 10.98
N ILE A 5 6.10 2.23 9.78
CA ILE A 5 7.00 1.12 9.45
C ILE A 5 8.05 1.54 8.41
N ARG A 6 7.64 2.12 7.28
CA ARG A 6 8.47 2.48 6.11
C ARG A 6 9.37 1.35 5.59
N GLU A 7 8.76 0.20 5.35
CA GLU A 7 9.47 -1.00 4.87
C GLU A 7 9.17 -1.27 3.39
N LYS A 8 10.19 -1.61 2.60
CA LYS A 8 9.98 -2.04 1.20
C LYS A 8 9.31 -3.40 1.16
N ILE A 9 8.26 -3.52 0.36
CA ILE A 9 7.44 -4.74 0.27
C ILE A 9 7.28 -5.21 -1.18
N GLU A 10 7.05 -6.51 -1.34
CA GLU A 10 6.62 -7.08 -2.63
C GLU A 10 5.10 -7.00 -2.73
N VAL A 11 4.59 -6.54 -3.87
CA VAL A 11 3.17 -6.30 -4.09
C VAL A 11 2.76 -6.84 -5.46
N ALA A 12 1.64 -7.58 -5.51
CA ALA A 12 0.93 -7.78 -6.76
C ALA A 12 -0.16 -6.72 -6.89
N ALA A 13 -0.08 -5.96 -7.99
CA ALA A 13 -1.07 -4.98 -8.35
C ALA A 13 -1.57 -5.22 -9.78
N VAL A 14 -2.84 -4.94 -10.00
CA VAL A 14 -3.44 -4.87 -11.33
C VAL A 14 -3.40 -3.43 -11.79
N PHE A 15 -2.80 -3.20 -12.94
CA PHE A 15 -2.89 -1.93 -13.66
C PHE A 15 -4.09 -2.05 -14.61
N GLY A 16 -5.21 -1.42 -14.22
CA GLY A 16 -6.47 -1.54 -14.94
C GLY A 16 -6.47 -0.81 -16.29
N LYS A 17 -7.55 -1.02 -17.07
CA LYS A 17 -7.79 -0.27 -18.33
C LYS A 17 -8.09 1.21 -18.09
N THR A 18 -8.71 1.51 -16.95
CA THR A 18 -8.77 2.87 -16.39
C THR A 18 -7.52 3.07 -15.55
N GLU A 19 -6.88 4.23 -15.63
CA GLU A 19 -5.56 4.64 -15.09
C GLU A 19 -5.35 4.48 -13.56
N LYS A 20 -5.88 3.43 -12.95
CA LYS A 20 -5.90 3.18 -11.52
C LYS A 20 -5.17 1.87 -11.24
N ILE A 21 -4.18 1.98 -10.38
CA ILE A 21 -3.44 0.85 -9.82
C ILE A 21 -4.30 0.24 -8.73
N ARG A 22 -4.44 -1.09 -8.73
CA ARG A 22 -5.19 -1.81 -7.70
C ARG A 22 -4.29 -2.87 -7.05
N PRO A 23 -3.79 -2.65 -5.82
CA PRO A 23 -3.11 -3.70 -5.06
C PRO A 23 -4.07 -4.87 -4.76
N VAL A 24 -3.58 -6.10 -4.89
CA VAL A 24 -4.34 -7.35 -4.67
C VAL A 24 -3.84 -8.09 -3.44
N TRP A 25 -2.53 -8.10 -3.24
CA TRP A 25 -1.86 -8.65 -2.07
C TRP A 25 -0.45 -8.09 -1.98
N PHE A 26 0.12 -8.14 -0.78
CA PHE A 26 1.51 -7.82 -0.52
C PHE A 26 2.14 -8.83 0.44
N VAL A 27 3.47 -8.87 0.50
CA VAL A 27 4.21 -9.71 1.45
C VAL A 27 4.73 -8.84 2.58
N TRP A 28 4.40 -9.20 3.81
CA TRP A 28 4.92 -8.58 5.02
C TRP A 28 5.14 -9.65 6.09
N ASN A 29 6.26 -9.58 6.83
CA ASN A 29 6.66 -10.62 7.80
C ASN A 29 6.66 -12.05 7.23
N ARG A 30 7.06 -12.21 5.96
CA ARG A 30 7.07 -13.48 5.20
C ARG A 30 5.68 -14.11 4.98
N GLU A 31 4.62 -13.36 5.26
CA GLU A 31 3.25 -13.79 5.02
C GLU A 31 2.61 -12.93 3.94
N LYS A 32 1.67 -13.55 3.22
CA LYS A 32 0.93 -12.89 2.15
C LYS A 32 -0.33 -12.25 2.72
N VAL A 33 -0.33 -10.93 2.85
CA VAL A 33 -1.51 -10.16 3.26
C VAL A 33 -2.37 -9.91 2.03
N ARG A 34 -3.57 -10.48 2.01
CA ARG A 34 -4.52 -10.30 0.92
C ARG A 34 -5.30 -9.01 1.11
N VAL A 35 -5.30 -8.14 0.10
CA VAL A 35 -6.13 -6.94 0.10
C VAL A 35 -7.58 -7.36 -0.14
N ARG A 36 -8.42 -7.22 0.88
CA ARG A 36 -9.87 -7.43 0.78
C ARG A 36 -10.55 -6.18 0.25
N GLU A 37 -10.17 -5.01 0.77
CA GLU A 37 -10.76 -3.73 0.42
C GLU A 37 -9.70 -2.62 0.45
N ILE A 38 -9.84 -1.65 -0.47
CA ILE A 38 -9.11 -0.38 -0.44
C ILE A 38 -10.07 0.64 0.17
N THR A 39 -9.84 1.03 1.42
CA THR A 39 -10.73 1.91 2.18
C THR A 39 -10.51 3.38 1.82
N TYR A 40 -9.29 3.73 1.41
CA TYR A 40 -8.95 5.07 0.95
C TYR A 40 -7.79 5.03 -0.03
N GLN A 41 -7.77 6.00 -0.96
CA GLN A 41 -6.69 6.17 -1.92
C GLN A 41 -6.41 7.66 -2.10
N TRP A 42 -5.14 8.02 -2.16
CA TRP A 42 -4.73 9.38 -2.49
C TRP A 42 -3.42 9.36 -3.26
N THR A 43 -3.06 10.52 -3.82
CA THR A 43 -1.82 10.68 -4.54
C THR A 43 -1.10 11.89 -3.99
N GLU A 44 0.18 11.72 -3.71
CA GLU A 44 1.07 12.77 -3.22
C GLU A 44 2.22 12.96 -4.21
N LYS A 45 2.64 14.21 -4.38
CA LYS A 45 3.84 14.54 -5.14
C LYS A 45 4.96 14.91 -4.17
N GLN A 46 6.00 14.09 -4.11
CA GLN A 46 7.20 14.35 -3.31
C GLN A 46 8.35 14.72 -4.24
N GLY A 47 8.59 16.03 -4.38
CA GLY A 47 9.52 16.56 -5.37
C GLY A 47 9.08 16.25 -6.80
N ALA A 48 9.86 15.45 -7.52
CA ALA A 48 9.53 14.99 -8.87
C ALA A 48 8.81 13.62 -8.89
N GLU A 49 8.77 12.92 -7.77
CA GLU A 49 8.18 11.58 -7.67
C GLU A 49 6.70 11.66 -7.29
N ILE A 50 5.88 10.82 -7.93
CA ILE A 50 4.45 10.67 -7.61
C ILE A 50 4.27 9.38 -6.84
N HIS A 51 3.71 9.50 -5.63
CA HIS A 51 3.39 8.39 -4.74
C HIS A 51 1.88 8.17 -4.75
N HIS A 52 1.48 6.95 -5.11
CA HIS A 52 0.10 6.48 -5.00
C HIS A 52 -0.06 5.76 -3.68
N HIS A 53 -0.86 6.31 -2.78
CA HIS A 53 -1.10 5.74 -1.46
C HIS A 53 -2.44 5.02 -1.42
N PHE A 54 -2.46 3.93 -0.65
CA PHE A 54 -3.62 3.09 -0.45
C PHE A 54 -3.73 2.73 1.03
N SER A 55 -4.84 3.10 1.65
CA SER A 55 -5.28 2.45 2.88
C SER A 55 -6.03 1.18 2.49
N VAL A 56 -5.54 0.03 2.95
CA VAL A 56 -6.06 -1.29 2.60
C VAL A 56 -6.33 -2.10 3.86
N THR A 57 -7.28 -3.01 3.77
CA THR A 57 -7.55 -3.96 4.85
C THR A 57 -7.63 -5.39 4.32
N ASP A 58 -7.20 -6.34 5.14
CA ASP A 58 -7.44 -7.77 4.96
C ASP A 58 -8.78 -8.22 5.61
N GLY A 59 -9.45 -7.30 6.31
CA GLY A 59 -10.67 -7.54 7.09
C GLY A 59 -10.44 -7.66 8.59
N ALA A 60 -9.20 -7.67 9.07
CA ALA A 60 -8.83 -7.73 10.48
C ALA A 60 -7.95 -6.54 10.91
N SER A 61 -7.08 -6.05 10.02
CA SER A 61 -6.18 -4.92 10.29
C SER A 61 -6.20 -3.93 9.13
N LEU A 62 -5.83 -2.68 9.43
CA LEU A 62 -5.63 -1.63 8.44
C LEU A 62 -4.13 -1.44 8.16
N TYR A 63 -3.81 -1.27 6.88
CA TYR A 63 -2.45 -1.06 6.39
C TYR A 63 -2.42 0.14 5.46
N GLU A 64 -1.34 0.90 5.50
CA GLU A 64 -1.05 1.92 4.50
C GLU A 64 0.12 1.46 3.64
N ILE A 65 -0.11 1.33 2.35
CA ILE A 65 0.94 1.02 1.37
C ILE A 65 1.05 2.15 0.35
N SER A 66 2.25 2.39 -0.16
CA SER A 66 2.49 3.38 -1.20
C SER A 66 3.25 2.78 -2.38
N TYR A 67 2.94 3.27 -3.58
CA TYR A 67 3.67 2.96 -4.80
C TYR A 67 4.28 4.23 -5.38
N ALA A 68 5.60 4.26 -5.44
CA ALA A 68 6.36 5.33 -6.04
C ALA A 68 6.52 5.04 -7.55
N SER A 69 5.78 5.77 -8.39
CA SER A 69 5.70 5.52 -9.83
C SER A 69 6.99 5.85 -10.58
N GLY A 70 7.84 6.73 -10.05
CA GLY A 70 9.13 7.09 -10.64
C GLY A 70 10.20 6.04 -10.40
N SER A 71 10.32 5.54 -9.16
CA SER A 71 11.31 4.52 -8.78
C SER A 71 10.81 3.08 -8.86
N LEU A 72 9.53 2.87 -9.18
CA LEU A 72 8.86 1.55 -9.28
C LEU A 72 8.95 0.74 -7.97
N ARG A 73 8.84 1.41 -6.81
CA ARG A 73 8.97 0.79 -5.50
C ARG A 73 7.67 0.83 -4.71
N TRP A 74 7.41 -0.25 -3.98
CA TRP A 74 6.35 -0.32 -3.00
C TRP A 74 6.90 -0.23 -1.58
N GLU A 75 6.14 0.42 -0.70
CA GLU A 75 6.47 0.57 0.71
C GLU A 75 5.23 0.33 1.58
N LEU A 76 5.40 -0.39 2.68
CA LEU A 76 4.48 -0.40 3.81
C LEU A 76 4.78 0.81 4.69
N VAL A 77 3.89 1.79 4.65
CA VAL A 77 4.04 3.06 5.34
C VAL A 77 3.70 2.90 6.81
N ALA A 78 2.52 2.33 7.10
CA ALA A 78 2.03 2.16 8.47
C ALA A 78 1.10 0.95 8.60
N VAL A 79 0.95 0.47 9.83
CA VAL A 79 0.01 -0.60 10.21
C VAL A 79 -0.80 -0.18 11.43
N GLU A 80 -2.06 -0.58 11.47
CA GLU A 80 -2.86 -0.46 12.68
C GLU A 80 -2.41 -1.49 13.72
N THR A 81 -2.00 -1.00 14.88
CA THR A 81 -1.75 -1.80 16.07
C THR A 81 -2.94 -1.65 17.03
N GLN A 82 -3.46 -2.78 17.50
CA GLN A 82 -4.36 -2.79 18.65
C GLN A 82 -3.51 -2.46 19.89
N GLY A 83 -3.89 -1.39 20.59
CA GLY A 83 -3.29 -1.00 21.86
C GLY A 83 -3.83 -1.80 23.02
#